data_AF-A0A9D6N2Z3-F1
#
_entry.id   AF-A0A9D6N2Z3-F1
#
_cell.length_a   1.000
_cell.length_b   1.000
_cell.length_c   1.000
_cell.angle_alpha   90.00
_cell.angle_beta   90.00
_cell.angle_gamma   90.00
#
_symmetry.space_group_name_H-M   'P 1'
#
loop_
_entity.id
_entity.type
_entity.pdbx_description
1 polymer ?
#
loop_
_entity_poly.entity_id
_entity_poly.type
_entity_poly.pdbx_seq_one_letter_code
_entity_poly.pdbx_strand_id
1 'polypeptide(L)'
;MKTLSRGLLALVAVYALAALPLLAAPDVKTYQVTGPVLEVTPTSITVQKGEEKWQIARDKRTKAPADVKVGAKVTVYYTMVASEVEVKDAKGKK
;
A
#
# COMPACT_ATOMS: atom_id res chain seq x y z
N MET A 1 27.34 18.08 -35.95
CA MET A 1 26.50 17.31 -35.00
C MET A 1 26.56 15.86 -35.44
N LYS A 2 27.43 15.03 -34.84
CA LYS A 2 27.58 13.62 -35.26
C LYS A 2 26.30 12.88 -34.89
N THR A 3 25.60 12.35 -35.89
CA THR A 3 24.39 11.54 -35.71
C THR A 3 24.72 10.39 -34.78
N LEU A 4 24.13 10.38 -33.58
CA LEU A 4 24.20 9.23 -32.67
C LEU A 4 23.76 8.00 -33.46
N SER A 5 24.59 6.96 -33.47
CA SER A 5 24.26 5.75 -34.22
C SER A 5 22.97 5.17 -33.66
N ARG A 6 22.09 4.70 -34.55
CA ARG A 6 20.82 4.05 -34.15
C ARG A 6 21.04 2.92 -33.15
N GLY A 7 22.20 2.27 -33.19
CA GLY A 7 22.62 1.25 -32.23
C GLY A 7 22.85 1.79 -30.81
N LEU A 8 23.43 2.99 -30.66
CA LEU A 8 23.63 3.61 -29.35
C LEU A 8 22.29 4.03 -28.72
N LEU A 9 21.37 4.54 -29.53
CA LEU A 9 20.00 4.87 -29.10
C LEU A 9 19.22 3.62 -28.66
N ALA A 10 19.34 2.52 -29.41
CA ALA A 10 18.72 1.25 -29.03
C ALA A 10 19.31 0.69 -27.72
N LEU A 11 20.63 0.81 -27.52
CA LEU A 11 21.28 0.35 -26.30
C LEU A 11 20.83 1.13 -25.05
N VAL A 12 20.69 2.46 -25.19
CA VAL A 12 20.19 3.33 -24.10
C VAL A 12 18.73 3.01 -23.78
N ALA A 13 17.89 2.75 -24.79
CA ALA A 13 16.49 2.37 -24.60
C ALA A 13 16.33 1.02 -23.87
N VAL A 14 17.15 0.02 -24.22
CA VAL A 14 17.17 -1.29 -23.54
C VAL A 14 17.63 -1.14 -22.10
N TYR A 15 18.66 -0.32 -21.85
CA TYR A 15 19.16 -0.07 -20.50
C TYR A 15 18.12 0.68 -19.63
N ALA A 16 17.40 1.65 -20.21
CA ALA A 16 16.34 2.37 -19.53
C ALA A 16 15.14 1.46 -19.15
N LEU A 17 14.76 0.51 -20.03
CA LEU A 17 13.72 -0.47 -19.72
C LEU A 17 14.17 -1.49 -18.66
N ALA A 18 15.44 -1.89 -18.67
CA ALA A 18 15.98 -2.84 -17.70
C ALA A 18 16.13 -2.25 -16.28
N ALA A 19 16.11 -0.92 -16.13
CA ALA A 19 16.19 -0.24 -14.83
C ALA A 19 14.82 -0.10 -14.11
N LEU A 20 13.70 -0.38 -14.79
CA LEU A 20 12.35 -0.25 -14.23
C LEU A 20 12.03 -1.13 -13.01
N PRO A 21 12.50 -2.40 -12.91
CA PRO A 21 12.18 -3.25 -11.76
C PRO A 21 12.92 -2.87 -10.47
N LEU A 22 13.96 -2.04 -10.55
CA LEU A 22 14.70 -1.56 -9.37
C LEU A 22 13.93 -0.50 -8.55
N LEU A 23 12.77 -0.06 -9.04
CA LEU A 23 11.87 0.88 -8.36
C LEU A 23 10.69 0.20 -7.67
N ALA A 24 10.60 -1.15 -7.74
CA ALA A 24 9.58 -1.89 -7.02
C ALA A 24 9.88 -1.81 -5.51
N ALA A 25 9.05 -1.07 -4.78
CA ALA A 25 9.05 -1.08 -3.32
C ALA A 25 8.89 -2.54 -2.82
N PRO A 26 9.49 -2.90 -1.67
CA PRO A 26 9.32 -4.23 -1.10
C PRO A 26 7.84 -4.59 -1.03
N ASP A 27 7.48 -5.82 -1.44
CA ASP A 27 6.11 -6.35 -1.40
C ASP A 27 5.62 -6.38 0.06
N VAL A 28 5.09 -5.26 0.55
CA VAL A 28 4.38 -5.22 1.82
C VAL A 28 3.08 -5.97 1.57
N LYS A 29 2.91 -7.08 2.31
CA LYS A 29 1.73 -7.92 2.20
C LYS A 29 0.46 -7.07 2.29
N THR A 30 -0.36 -7.16 1.25
CA THR A 30 -1.69 -6.57 1.23
C THR A 30 -2.66 -7.54 1.90
N TYR A 31 -3.45 -7.01 2.82
CA TYR A 31 -4.49 -7.72 3.55
C TYR A 31 -5.86 -7.22 3.11
N GLN A 32 -6.90 -7.96 3.50
CA GLN A 32 -8.28 -7.58 3.23
C GLN A 32 -9.20 -7.91 4.40
N VAL A 33 -10.20 -7.06 4.60
CA VAL A 33 -11.29 -7.29 5.54
C VAL A 33 -12.61 -6.94 4.84
N THR A 34 -13.59 -7.85 4.95
CA THR A 34 -14.92 -7.67 4.35
C THR A 34 -15.98 -7.61 5.45
N GLY A 35 -16.86 -6.61 5.37
CA GLY A 35 -17.87 -6.37 6.40
C GLY A 35 -18.78 -5.19 6.10
N PRO A 36 -19.89 -5.03 6.85
CA PRO A 36 -20.64 -3.79 6.84
C PRO A 36 -19.79 -2.66 7.42
N VAL A 37 -19.86 -1.48 6.79
CA VAL A 37 -19.26 -0.25 7.29
C VAL A 37 -20.02 0.23 8.52
N LEU A 38 -19.31 0.46 9.61
CA LEU A 38 -19.85 1.04 10.84
C LEU A 38 -19.65 2.55 10.89
N GLU A 39 -18.53 3.03 10.35
CA GLU A 39 -18.16 4.44 10.41
C GLU A 39 -17.25 4.82 9.23
N VAL A 40 -17.40 6.04 8.75
CA VAL A 40 -16.51 6.65 7.74
C VAL A 40 -16.10 8.03 8.22
N THR A 41 -14.79 8.26 8.35
CA THR A 41 -14.21 9.57 8.67
C THR A 41 -13.22 10.00 7.59
N PRO A 42 -12.72 11.24 7.62
CA PRO A 42 -11.68 11.67 6.68
C PRO A 42 -10.39 10.86 6.76
N THR A 43 -10.10 10.25 7.92
CA THR A 43 -8.84 9.55 8.23
C THR A 43 -9.00 8.06 8.46
N SER A 44 -10.21 7.52 8.48
CA SER A 44 -10.44 6.09 8.71
C SER A 44 -11.75 5.56 8.14
N ILE A 45 -11.82 4.25 7.97
CA ILE A 45 -13.06 3.50 7.74
C ILE A 45 -13.12 2.33 8.72
N THR A 46 -14.26 2.15 9.38
CA THR A 46 -14.47 1.05 10.32
C THR A 46 -15.44 0.05 9.71
N VAL A 47 -15.06 -1.23 9.67
CA VAL A 47 -15.92 -2.33 9.23
C VAL A 47 -16.03 -3.42 10.30
N GLN A 48 -17.13 -4.15 10.31
CA GLN A 48 -17.32 -5.29 11.23
C GLN A 48 -17.04 -6.62 10.55
N LYS A 49 -16.24 -7.49 11.16
CA LYS A 49 -16.03 -8.87 10.70
C LYS A 49 -16.25 -9.81 11.89
N GLY A 50 -17.36 -10.56 11.86
CA GLY A 50 -17.80 -11.32 13.04
C GLY A 50 -18.10 -10.37 14.20
N GLU A 51 -17.47 -10.58 15.34
CA GLU A 51 -17.59 -9.74 16.53
C GLU A 51 -16.55 -8.60 16.58
N GLU A 52 -15.56 -8.63 15.69
CA GLU A 52 -14.47 -7.65 15.67
C GLU A 52 -14.81 -6.41 14.85
N LYS A 53 -14.37 -5.25 15.35
CA LYS A 53 -14.43 -3.96 14.63
C LYS A 53 -13.04 -3.60 14.12
N TRP A 54 -12.90 -3.51 12.81
CA TRP A 54 -11.66 -3.21 12.13
C TRP A 54 -11.66 -1.75 11.69
N GLN A 55 -10.89 -0.90 12.38
CA GLN A 55 -10.67 0.48 12.00
C GLN A 55 -9.40 0.59 11.15
N ILE A 56 -9.56 0.98 9.89
CA ILE A 56 -8.47 1.07 8.92
C ILE A 56 -8.21 2.53 8.58
N ALA A 57 -6.94 2.95 8.64
CA ALA A 57 -6.54 4.29 8.26
C ALA A 57 -6.81 4.58 6.78
N ARG A 58 -7.16 5.82 6.48
CA ARG A 58 -7.38 6.35 5.14
C ARG A 58 -6.56 7.62 4.95
N ASP A 59 -6.12 7.82 3.72
CA ASP A 59 -5.41 9.01 3.29
C ASP A 59 -5.83 9.40 1.86
N LYS A 60 -5.22 10.47 1.32
CA LYS A 60 -5.51 10.98 -0.04
C LYS A 60 -5.23 9.97 -1.16
N ARG A 61 -4.47 8.90 -0.89
CA ARG A 61 -4.15 7.82 -1.85
C ARG A 61 -5.18 6.69 -1.79
N THR A 62 -6.05 6.68 -0.77
CA THR A 62 -7.10 5.68 -0.63
C THR A 62 -8.11 5.82 -1.77
N LYS A 63 -8.13 4.83 -2.66
CA LYS A 63 -9.14 4.72 -3.71
C LYS A 63 -10.43 4.22 -3.06
N ALA A 64 -11.42 5.09 -2.96
CA ALA A 64 -12.73 4.74 -2.44
C ALA A 64 -13.82 5.21 -3.42
N PRO A 65 -14.89 4.42 -3.64
CA PRO A 65 -16.11 4.90 -4.26
C PRO A 65 -16.65 6.12 -3.51
N ALA A 66 -17.28 7.05 -4.23
CA ALA A 66 -17.84 8.28 -3.64
C ALA A 66 -18.98 7.99 -2.65
N ASP A 67 -19.59 6.82 -2.76
CA ASP A 67 -20.84 6.38 -2.12
C ASP A 67 -20.64 5.39 -0.96
N VAL A 68 -19.41 5.20 -0.48
CA VAL A 68 -19.17 4.37 0.72
C VAL A 68 -19.89 5.00 1.92
N LYS A 69 -20.97 4.36 2.34
CA LYS A 69 -21.86 4.79 3.43
C LYS A 69 -21.91 3.75 4.54
N VAL A 70 -22.29 4.19 5.74
CA VAL A 70 -22.58 3.30 6.87
C VAL A 70 -23.65 2.27 6.47
N GLY A 71 -23.44 1.02 6.88
CA GLY A 71 -24.27 -0.14 6.55
C GLY A 71 -23.92 -0.83 5.22
N ALA A 72 -23.17 -0.18 4.32
CA ALA A 72 -22.74 -0.81 3.07
C ALA A 72 -21.76 -1.97 3.36
N LYS A 73 -21.95 -3.11 2.70
CA LYS A 73 -20.98 -4.22 2.76
C LYS A 73 -19.83 -3.93 1.79
N VAL A 74 -18.62 -3.83 2.30
CA VAL A 74 -17.42 -3.51 1.51
C VAL A 74 -16.29 -4.48 1.79
N THR A 75 -15.33 -4.58 0.88
CA THR A 75 -14.01 -5.17 1.13
C THR A 75 -12.99 -4.04 1.16
N VAL A 76 -12.29 -3.90 2.29
CA VAL A 76 -11.20 -2.93 2.47
C VAL A 76 -9.88 -3.66 2.28
N TYR A 77 -9.08 -3.20 1.32
CA TYR A 77 -7.70 -3.65 1.11
C TYR A 77 -6.74 -2.70 1.83
N TYR A 78 -5.81 -3.24 2.60
CA TYR A 78 -4.91 -2.43 3.43
C TYR A 78 -3.55 -3.09 3.61
N THR A 79 -2.55 -2.29 3.95
CA THR A 79 -1.23 -2.77 4.38
C THR A 79 -1.05 -2.47 5.87
N MET A 80 -0.29 -3.32 6.56
CA MET A 80 0.11 -3.06 7.94
C MET A 80 1.50 -2.43 7.92
N VAL A 81 1.60 -1.20 8.42
CA VAL A 81 2.85 -0.43 8.42
C VAL A 81 3.21 -0.10 9.86
N ALA A 82 4.44 -0.44 10.27
CA ALA A 82 4.97 -0.03 11.56
C ALA A 82 5.27 1.48 11.53
N SER A 83 4.73 2.23 12.49
CA SER A 83 4.99 3.67 12.64
C SER A 83 6.24 3.94 13.48
N GLU A 84 6.51 3.09 14.46
CA GLU A 84 7.65 3.18 15.36
C GLU A 84 7.98 1.78 15.87
N VAL A 85 9.28 1.48 16.04
CA VAL A 85 9.76 0.25 16.65
C VAL A 85 10.74 0.63 17.75
N GLU A 86 10.33 0.41 19.00
CA GLU A 86 11.15 0.67 20.17
C GLU A 86 11.67 -0.66 20.74
N VAL A 87 12.99 -0.81 20.84
CA VAL A 87 13.60 -1.99 21.47
C VAL A 87 13.65 -1.75 22.97
N LYS A 88 12.78 -2.45 23.71
CA LYS A 88 12.64 -2.26 25.17
C LYS A 88 13.59 -3.08 26.03
N ASP A 89 14.34 -4.02 25.46
CA ASP A 89 15.55 -4.61 26.08
C ASP A 89 16.18 -5.64 25.13
N ALA A 90 17.48 -5.49 24.86
CA ALA A 90 18.33 -6.56 24.36
C ALA A 90 19.18 -7.09 25.52
N LYS A 91 18.57 -7.79 26.48
CA LYS A 91 19.38 -8.60 27.41
C LYS A 91 19.94 -9.78 26.62
N GLY A 92 21.19 -9.62 26.23
CA GLY A 92 21.98 -10.55 25.45
C GLY A 92 21.81 -12.00 25.92
N LYS A 93 21.80 -12.91 24.95
CA LYS A 93 21.98 -14.33 25.23
C LYS A 93 23.12 -14.88 24.38
N LYS A 94 24.21 -15.08 25.11
CA LYS A 94 25.39 -15.94 24.91
C LYS A 94 26.40 -15.51 23.87
#